data_AF-A0A7S2N7M5-F1
#
_entry.id   AF-A0A7S2N7M5-F1
#
_cell.length_a   1.000
_cell.length_b   1.000
_cell.length_c   1.000
_cell.angle_alpha   90.00
_cell.angle_beta   90.00
_cell.angle_gamma   90.00
#
_symmetry.space_group_name_H-M   'P 1'
#
loop_
_entity.id
_entity.type
_entity.pdbx_description
1 polymer ?
#
loop_
_entity_poly.entity_id
_entity_poly.type
_entity_poly.pdbx_seq_one_letter_code
_entity_poly.pdbx_strand_id
1 'polypeptide(L)'
;TDTTSTRDADKTYLSDLTATCEQKASDFESRQQLRAEEIEAITKAIEILSSAAVTGNAEKYLPTMLQRSGTALASLRSDMQGQAQAQAAQYLRSRAKQLDSRVLSALAGRVADDPFRKVKKMIKDLLVRLMEEANEEAEHKGWCDTELATNEQTRKEKTEAVETLH
;
A
#
# COMPACT_ATOMS: atom_id res chain seq x y z
N THR A 1 2.80 2.59 54.47
CA THR A 1 4.00 2.38 53.64
C THR A 1 3.62 1.97 52.23
N ASP A 2 2.67 1.04 52.05
CA ASP A 2 2.17 0.65 50.72
C ASP A 2 1.46 1.78 49.96
N THR A 3 0.61 2.57 50.63
CA THR A 3 -0.11 3.70 50.00
C THR A 3 0.81 4.78 49.44
N THR A 4 1.95 5.02 50.10
CA THR A 4 2.96 5.99 49.62
C THR A 4 3.70 5.44 48.41
N SER A 5 4.02 4.15 48.41
CA SER A 5 4.67 3.45 47.30
C SER A 5 3.78 3.41 46.05
N THR A 6 2.49 3.09 46.20
CA THR A 6 1.52 3.08 45.09
C THR A 6 1.38 4.48 44.48
N ARG A 7 1.23 5.51 45.33
CA ARG A 7 1.15 6.91 44.86
C ARG A 7 2.38 7.32 44.05
N ASP A 8 3.58 6.92 44.50
CA ASP A 8 4.82 7.31 43.82
C ASP A 8 4.99 6.55 42.50
N ALA A 9 4.57 5.27 42.43
CA ALA A 9 4.50 4.51 41.18
C ALA A 9 3.49 5.12 40.18
N ASP A 10 2.31 5.55 40.64
CA ASP A 10 1.30 6.18 39.80
C ASP A 10 1.77 7.53 39.23
N LYS A 11 2.55 8.30 40.01
CA LYS A 11 3.17 9.54 39.52
C LYS A 11 4.19 9.28 38.42
N THR A 12 5.03 8.24 38.57
CA THR A 12 5.97 7.84 37.53
C THR A 12 5.24 7.36 36.28
N TYR A 13 4.24 6.48 36.43
CA TYR A 13 3.44 5.98 35.31
C TYR A 13 2.74 7.12 34.55
N LEU A 14 2.16 8.09 35.28
CA LEU A 14 1.53 9.25 34.67
C LEU A 14 2.54 10.07 33.87
N SER A 15 3.73 10.34 34.42
CA SER A 15 4.81 11.04 33.72
C SER A 15 5.23 10.31 32.44
N ASP A 16 5.45 9.01 32.50
CA ASP A 16 5.88 8.20 31.36
C ASP A 16 4.78 8.12 30.28
N LEU A 17 3.52 8.02 30.70
CA LEU A 17 2.37 8.01 29.80
C LEU A 17 2.20 9.35 29.09
N THR A 18 2.34 10.47 29.80
CA THR A 18 2.28 11.81 29.19
C THR A 18 3.39 11.98 28.16
N ALA A 19 4.63 11.64 28.50
CA ALA A 19 5.76 11.71 27.57
C ALA A 19 5.55 10.82 26.33
N THR A 20 5.03 9.61 26.52
CA THR A 20 4.72 8.69 25.41
C THR A 20 3.61 9.22 24.52
N CYS A 21 2.58 9.84 25.10
CA CYS A 21 1.47 10.43 24.35
C CYS A 21 1.95 11.61 23.50
N GLU A 22 2.77 12.50 24.06
CA GLU A 22 3.35 13.64 23.34
C GLU A 22 4.24 13.17 22.18
N GLN A 23 5.11 12.19 22.42
CA GLN A 23 5.97 11.62 21.38
C GLN A 23 5.14 11.00 20.24
N LYS A 24 4.15 10.17 20.57
CA LYS A 24 3.30 9.53 19.55
C LYS A 24 2.47 10.54 18.77
N ALA A 25 1.97 11.59 19.42
CA ALA A 25 1.24 12.66 18.74
C ALA A 25 2.14 13.37 17.72
N SER A 26 3.37 13.71 18.11
CA SER A 26 4.35 14.34 17.23
C SER A 26 4.75 13.42 16.06
N ASP A 27 5.01 12.14 16.34
CA ASP A 27 5.34 11.16 15.29
C ASP A 27 4.18 10.96 14.30
N PHE A 28 2.94 10.95 14.80
CA PHE A 28 1.75 10.83 13.95
C PHE A 28 1.55 12.06 13.05
N GLU A 29 1.73 13.27 13.58
CA GLU A 29 1.68 14.51 12.80
C GLU A 29 2.76 14.52 11.70
N SER A 30 3.99 14.15 12.05
CA SER A 30 5.09 14.03 11.08
C SER A 30 4.77 13.01 9.97
N ARG A 31 4.20 11.85 10.32
CA ARG A 31 3.79 10.83 9.33
C ARG A 31 2.67 11.32 8.42
N GLN A 32 1.69 12.05 8.95
CA GLN A 32 0.61 12.62 8.14
C GLN A 32 1.15 13.62 7.12
N GLN A 33 2.09 14.47 7.54
CA GLN A 33 2.75 15.40 6.64
C GLN A 33 3.52 14.66 5.54
N LEU A 34 4.37 13.69 5.90
CA LEU A 34 5.14 12.90 4.93
C LEU A 34 4.23 12.15 3.95
N ARG A 35 3.09 11.63 4.40
CA ARG A 35 2.12 10.96 3.53
C ARG A 35 1.47 11.93 2.55
N ALA A 36 1.18 13.16 2.97
CA ALA A 36 0.65 14.18 2.07
C ALA A 36 1.68 14.55 0.98
N GLU A 37 2.94 14.72 1.37
CA GLU A 37 4.07 14.96 0.45
C GLU A 37 4.29 13.77 -0.51
N GLU A 38 4.18 12.53 -0.02
CA GLU A 38 4.27 11.32 -0.84
C GLU A 38 3.15 11.25 -1.89
N ILE A 39 1.91 11.57 -1.51
CA ILE A 39 0.76 11.61 -2.43
C ILE A 39 0.97 12.68 -3.51
N GLU A 40 1.48 13.85 -3.13
CA GLU A 40 1.82 14.91 -4.09
C GLU A 40 2.90 14.43 -5.07
N ALA A 41 3.97 13.81 -4.57
CA ALA A 41 5.06 13.28 -5.39
C ALA A 41 4.57 12.21 -6.39
N ILE A 42 3.73 11.27 -5.94
CA ILE A 42 3.13 10.24 -6.81
C ILE A 42 2.22 10.90 -7.86
N THR A 43 1.44 11.90 -7.47
CA THR A 43 0.56 12.64 -8.39
C THR A 43 1.37 13.37 -9.46
N LYS A 44 2.48 14.00 -9.08
CA LYS A 44 3.42 14.62 -10.02
C LYS A 44 4.10 13.61 -10.95
N ALA A 45 4.46 12.43 -10.45
CA ALA A 45 4.97 11.36 -11.30
C ALA A 45 3.94 10.91 -12.33
N ILE A 46 2.67 10.75 -11.94
CA ILE A 46 1.57 10.44 -12.86
C ILE A 46 1.40 11.55 -13.90
N GLU A 47 1.41 12.82 -13.49
CA GLU A 47 1.31 13.98 -14.38
C GLU A 47 2.41 13.96 -15.45
N ILE A 48 3.67 13.78 -15.04
CA ILE A 48 4.82 13.70 -15.95
C ILE A 48 4.68 12.51 -16.91
N LEU A 49 4.34 11.33 -16.40
CA LEU A 49 4.17 10.12 -17.21
C LEU A 49 2.99 10.22 -18.18
N SER A 50 1.95 10.98 -17.83
CA SER A 50 0.78 11.24 -18.67
C SER A 50 0.97 12.38 -19.67
N SER A 51 2.01 13.21 -19.48
CA SER A 51 2.28 14.36 -20.35
C SER A 51 2.55 13.92 -21.79
N ALA A 52 2.15 14.75 -22.76
CA ALA A 52 2.32 14.50 -24.20
C ALA A 52 3.80 14.26 -24.62
N ALA A 53 4.76 14.82 -23.87
CA ALA A 53 6.18 14.61 -24.11
C ALA A 53 6.65 13.18 -23.80
N VAL A 54 6.00 12.52 -22.84
CA VAL A 54 6.28 11.12 -22.45
C VAL A 54 5.35 10.17 -23.18
N THR A 55 4.06 10.49 -23.32
CA THR A 55 3.08 9.66 -24.05
C THR A 55 3.27 9.67 -25.57
N GLY A 56 3.73 10.77 -26.17
CA GLY A 56 4.08 10.84 -27.60
C GLY A 56 5.36 10.07 -27.94
N ASN A 57 6.29 9.93 -27.00
CA ASN A 57 7.42 9.01 -27.11
C ASN A 57 7.03 7.57 -26.78
N ALA A 58 6.03 7.37 -25.91
CA ALA A 58 5.41 6.07 -25.70
C ALA A 58 4.82 5.56 -27.01
N GLU A 59 4.09 6.34 -27.82
CA GLU A 59 3.58 5.84 -29.11
C GLU A 59 4.68 5.39 -30.10
N LYS A 60 5.89 5.97 -30.01
CA LYS A 60 7.05 5.61 -30.85
C LYS A 60 7.84 4.40 -30.34
N TYR A 61 7.90 4.17 -29.02
CA TYR A 61 8.71 3.11 -28.39
C TYR A 61 7.90 2.05 -27.62
N LEU A 62 6.61 2.27 -27.40
CA LEU A 62 5.62 1.39 -26.77
C LEU A 62 4.46 1.21 -27.78
N PRO A 63 4.28 0.01 -28.34
CA PRO A 63 3.18 -0.27 -29.26
C PRO A 63 1.84 0.10 -28.58
N THR A 64 1.18 1.11 -29.16
CA THR A 64 -0.16 1.65 -28.89
C THR A 64 -0.88 1.07 -27.67
N MET A 65 -0.66 1.70 -26.50
CA MET A 65 -1.48 1.46 -25.31
C MET A 65 -2.84 2.18 -25.50
N LEU A 66 -3.81 1.47 -26.08
CA LEU A 66 -5.21 1.91 -26.22
C LEU A 66 -5.91 1.92 -24.84
N GLN A 67 -5.56 2.89 -24.00
CA GLN A 67 -6.22 3.14 -22.73
C GLN A 67 -7.51 3.94 -22.95
N ARG A 68 -8.52 3.28 -23.55
CA ARG A 68 -9.88 3.83 -23.62
C ARG A 68 -10.52 3.75 -22.24
N SER A 69 -10.88 4.93 -21.72
CA SER A 69 -11.58 5.16 -20.45
C SER A 69 -12.79 4.24 -20.29
N GLY A 70 -12.84 3.50 -19.18
CA GLY A 70 -13.89 2.52 -18.88
C GLY A 70 -13.52 1.71 -17.64
N THR A 71 -13.93 2.19 -16.47
CA THR A 71 -13.59 1.73 -15.12
C THR A 71 -14.22 0.39 -14.69
N ALA A 72 -14.62 -0.49 -15.61
CA ALA A 72 -15.26 -1.76 -15.27
C ALA A 72 -14.62 -3.02 -15.89
N LEU A 73 -13.54 -2.89 -16.68
CA LEU A 73 -13.01 -4.01 -17.48
C LEU A 73 -11.52 -4.33 -17.24
N ALA A 74 -10.94 -3.91 -16.10
CA ALA A 74 -9.51 -4.15 -15.83
C ALA A 74 -9.17 -5.63 -15.57
N SER A 75 -10.11 -6.40 -15.00
CA SER A 75 -9.92 -7.83 -14.73
C SER A 75 -9.86 -8.68 -16.02
N LEU A 76 -10.69 -8.37 -17.02
CA LEU A 76 -10.68 -9.06 -18.32
C LEU A 76 -9.48 -8.69 -19.22
N ARG A 77 -8.88 -7.50 -19.02
CA ARG A 77 -7.75 -7.03 -19.85
C ARG A 77 -6.44 -7.73 -19.54
N SER A 78 -6.22 -8.16 -18.29
CA SER A 78 -5.03 -8.94 -17.94
C SER A 78 -4.99 -10.29 -18.65
N ASP A 79 -6.16 -10.89 -18.92
CA ASP A 79 -6.28 -12.12 -19.71
C ASP A 79 -6.27 -11.86 -21.22
N MET A 80 -6.90 -10.77 -21.69
CA MET A 80 -6.90 -10.41 -23.12
C MET A 80 -5.51 -10.10 -23.66
N GLN A 81 -4.63 -9.45 -22.88
CA GLN A 81 -3.28 -9.16 -23.33
C GLN A 81 -2.41 -10.43 -23.40
N GLY A 82 -2.63 -11.38 -22.48
CA GLY A 82 -2.04 -12.72 -22.56
C GLY A 82 -2.55 -13.52 -23.77
N GLN A 83 -3.85 -13.42 -24.09
CA GLN A 83 -4.43 -14.05 -25.27
C GLN A 83 -3.90 -13.46 -26.58
N ALA A 84 -3.78 -12.13 -26.69
CA ALA A 84 -3.22 -11.48 -27.88
C ALA A 84 -1.73 -11.83 -28.06
N GLN A 85 -0.93 -11.85 -26.99
CA GLN A 85 0.45 -12.32 -27.03
C GLN A 85 0.56 -13.80 -27.44
N ALA A 86 -0.32 -14.66 -26.91
CA ALA A 86 -0.34 -16.08 -27.25
C ALA A 86 -0.67 -16.29 -28.74
N GLN A 87 -1.67 -15.58 -29.28
CA GLN A 87 -2.03 -15.62 -30.69
C GLN A 87 -0.89 -15.11 -31.59
N ALA A 88 -0.26 -13.99 -31.22
CA ALA A 88 0.88 -13.44 -31.95
C ALA A 88 2.08 -14.41 -31.94
N ALA A 89 2.40 -15.01 -30.79
CA ALA A 89 3.47 -16.00 -30.66
C ALA A 89 3.17 -17.26 -31.50
N GLN A 90 1.92 -17.70 -31.57
CA GLN A 90 1.52 -18.86 -32.37
C GLN A 90 1.60 -18.58 -33.88
N TYR A 91 1.19 -17.39 -34.31
CA TYR A 91 1.33 -16.93 -35.69
C TYR A 91 2.80 -16.79 -36.10
N LEU A 92 3.63 -16.20 -35.25
CA LEU A 92 5.07 -16.08 -35.51
C LEU A 92 5.74 -17.46 -35.58
N ARG A 93 5.35 -18.43 -34.75
CA ARG A 93 5.83 -19.82 -34.82
C ARG A 93 5.44 -20.53 -36.12
N SER A 94 4.20 -20.36 -36.59
CA SER A 94 3.76 -20.99 -37.84
C SER A 94 4.50 -20.44 -39.05
N ARG A 95 4.70 -19.11 -39.10
CA ARG A 95 5.51 -18.46 -40.14
C ARG A 95 6.99 -18.80 -40.03
N ALA A 96 7.53 -18.92 -38.83
CA ALA A 96 8.91 -19.35 -38.61
C ALA A 96 9.17 -20.74 -39.22
N LYS A 97 8.23 -21.69 -39.05
CA LYS A 97 8.33 -23.04 -39.63
C LYS A 97 8.21 -23.03 -41.15
N GLN A 98 7.32 -22.21 -41.71
CA GLN A 98 7.13 -22.11 -43.16
C GLN A 98 8.32 -21.47 -43.88
N LEU A 99 8.97 -20.50 -43.23
CA LEU A 99 10.09 -19.72 -43.79
C LEU A 99 11.46 -20.23 -43.33
N ASP A 100 11.48 -21.31 -42.55
CA ASP A 100 12.66 -21.86 -41.85
C ASP A 100 13.52 -20.80 -41.14
N SER A 101 12.85 -19.83 -40.53
CA SER A 101 13.50 -18.65 -39.94
C SER A 101 13.73 -18.82 -38.44
N ARG A 102 15.01 -18.95 -38.06
CA ARG A 102 15.45 -18.98 -36.65
C ARG A 102 15.15 -17.68 -35.90
N VAL A 103 15.18 -16.53 -36.59
CA VAL A 103 14.90 -15.22 -36.00
C VAL A 103 13.44 -15.10 -35.56
N LEU A 104 12.51 -15.52 -36.42
CA LEU A 104 11.08 -15.55 -36.08
C LEU A 104 10.75 -16.53 -34.96
N SER A 105 11.43 -17.69 -34.90
CA SER A 105 11.27 -18.63 -33.79
C SER A 105 11.75 -18.03 -32.45
N ALA A 106 12.90 -17.35 -32.44
CA ALA A 106 13.41 -16.67 -31.26
C ALA A 106 12.49 -15.53 -30.80
N LEU A 107 11.97 -14.74 -31.75
CA LEU A 107 11.01 -13.68 -31.46
C LEU A 107 9.71 -14.23 -30.88
N ALA A 108 9.20 -15.34 -31.40
CA ALA A 108 7.99 -15.97 -30.88
C ALA A 108 8.16 -16.52 -29.46
N GLY A 109 9.37 -16.95 -29.08
CA GLY A 109 9.71 -17.27 -27.69
C GLY A 109 9.62 -16.04 -26.78
N ARG A 110 10.24 -14.94 -27.19
CA ARG A 110 10.24 -13.68 -26.42
C ARG A 110 8.86 -13.04 -26.29
N VAL A 111 8.01 -13.14 -27.31
CA VAL A 111 6.64 -12.61 -27.28
C VAL A 111 5.74 -13.43 -26.34
N ALA A 112 6.03 -14.71 -26.12
CA ALA A 112 5.28 -15.57 -25.20
C ALA A 112 5.61 -15.29 -23.72
N ASP A 113 6.82 -14.80 -23.44
CA ASP A 113 7.24 -14.44 -22.09
C ASP A 113 6.76 -13.03 -21.75
N ASP A 114 6.02 -12.88 -20.65
CA ASP A 114 5.71 -11.57 -20.06
C ASP A 114 6.86 -11.17 -19.13
N PRO A 115 7.77 -10.25 -19.54
CA PRO A 115 8.94 -9.88 -18.76
C PRO A 115 8.58 -9.20 -17.44
N PHE A 116 7.35 -8.71 -17.29
CA PHE A 116 6.87 -8.01 -16.10
C PHE A 116 5.98 -8.87 -15.21
N ARG A 117 5.76 -10.15 -15.52
CA ARG A 117 4.90 -11.03 -14.71
C ARG A 117 5.32 -11.03 -13.24
N LYS A 118 6.62 -11.08 -12.97
CA LYS A 118 7.17 -11.06 -11.60
C LYS A 118 6.98 -9.71 -10.91
N VAL A 119 7.14 -8.61 -11.66
CA VAL A 119 6.94 -7.24 -11.14
C VAL A 119 5.47 -6.97 -10.84
N LYS A 120 4.56 -7.33 -11.74
CA LYS A 120 3.11 -7.25 -11.52
C LYS A 120 2.67 -8.07 -10.31
N LYS A 121 3.26 -9.27 -10.11
CA LYS A 121 3.01 -10.07 -8.91
C LYS A 121 3.49 -9.35 -7.65
N MET A 122 4.71 -8.83 -7.64
CA MET A 122 5.26 -8.09 -6.49
C MET A 122 4.41 -6.87 -6.13
N ILE A 123 3.92 -6.11 -7.11
CA ILE A 123 3.03 -4.95 -6.89
C ILE A 123 1.70 -5.41 -6.28
N LYS A 124 1.10 -6.49 -6.80
CA LYS A 124 -0.13 -7.06 -6.22
C LYS A 124 0.10 -7.53 -4.79
N ASP A 125 1.19 -8.23 -4.52
CA ASP A 125 1.55 -8.72 -3.18
C ASP A 125 1.75 -7.54 -2.20
N LEU A 126 2.35 -6.44 -2.65
CA LEU A 126 2.52 -5.22 -1.84
C LEU A 126 1.18 -4.53 -1.55
N LEU A 127 0.28 -4.44 -2.54
CA LEU A 127 -1.05 -3.88 -2.34
C LEU A 127 -1.85 -4.66 -1.30
N VAL A 128 -1.80 -6.00 -1.36
CA VAL A 128 -2.47 -6.86 -0.37
C VAL A 128 -1.92 -6.59 1.03
N ARG A 129 -0.59 -6.56 1.18
CA ARG A 129 0.05 -6.26 2.48
C ARG A 129 -0.35 -4.90 3.02
N LEU A 130 -0.34 -3.85 2.19
CA LEU A 130 -0.73 -2.50 2.62
C LEU A 130 -2.20 -2.43 3.06
N MET A 131 -3.08 -3.21 2.44
CA MET A 131 -4.48 -3.29 2.86
C MET A 131 -4.64 -4.05 4.19
N GLU A 132 -3.89 -5.12 4.40
CA GLU A 132 -3.86 -5.88 5.66
C GLU A 132 -3.29 -5.02 6.80
N GLU A 133 -2.14 -4.38 6.61
CA GLU A 133 -1.49 -3.48 7.58
C GLU A 133 -2.43 -2.33 7.98
N ALA A 134 -3.11 -1.71 7.01
CA ALA A 134 -4.07 -0.64 7.30
C ALA A 134 -5.27 -1.12 8.12
N ASN A 135 -5.75 -2.36 7.90
CA ASN A 135 -6.83 -2.93 8.69
C ASN A 135 -6.38 -3.28 10.11
N GLU A 136 -5.21 -3.92 10.25
CA GLU A 136 -4.62 -4.24 11.56
C GLU A 136 -4.34 -2.98 12.39
N GLU A 137 -3.82 -1.91 11.78
CA GLU A 137 -3.58 -0.65 12.47
C GLU A 137 -4.89 0.02 12.92
N ALA A 138 -5.94 -0.04 12.09
CA ALA A 138 -7.25 0.48 12.45
C ALA A 138 -7.89 -0.30 13.62
N GLU A 139 -7.82 -1.63 13.59
CA GLU A 139 -8.32 -2.49 14.67
C GLU A 139 -7.52 -2.29 15.97
N HIS A 140 -6.19 -2.23 15.88
CA HIS A 140 -5.32 -2.02 17.04
C HIS A 140 -5.53 -0.65 17.67
N LYS A 141 -5.74 0.39 16.84
CA LYS A 141 -6.11 1.72 17.33
C LYS A 141 -7.44 1.68 18.09
N GLY A 142 -8.47 1.06 17.52
CA GLY A 142 -9.78 0.94 18.18
C GLY A 142 -9.69 0.21 19.54
N TRP A 143 -8.85 -0.82 19.63
CA TRP A 143 -8.57 -1.50 20.88
C TRP A 143 -7.85 -0.58 21.89
N CYS A 144 -6.80 0.14 21.47
CA CYS A 144 -6.08 1.08 22.34
C CYS A 144 -7.00 2.18 22.88
N ASP A 145 -7.81 2.79 22.01
CA ASP A 145 -8.76 3.85 22.39
C ASP A 145 -9.77 3.35 23.45
N THR A 146 -10.24 2.10 23.31
CA THR A 146 -11.20 1.48 24.24
C THR A 146 -10.58 1.15 25.60
N GLU A 147 -9.39 0.54 25.61
CA GLU A 147 -8.69 0.20 26.86
C GLU A 147 -8.26 1.44 27.63
N LEU A 148 -7.78 2.49 26.93
CA LEU A 148 -7.44 3.77 27.54
C LEU A 148 -8.65 4.43 28.20
N ALA A 149 -9.79 4.47 27.51
CA ALA A 149 -11.02 5.02 28.07
C ALA A 149 -11.51 4.24 29.31
N THR A 150 -11.46 2.91 29.25
CA THR A 150 -11.86 2.03 30.37
C THR A 150 -10.94 2.19 31.58
N ASN A 151 -9.64 2.28 31.34
CA ASN A 151 -8.64 2.48 32.39
C ASN A 151 -8.83 3.86 33.05
N GLU A 152 -9.01 4.92 32.25
CA GLU A 152 -9.26 6.27 32.76
C GLU A 152 -10.51 6.33 33.64
N GLN A 153 -11.63 5.73 33.18
CA GLN A 153 -12.87 5.66 33.95
C GLN A 153 -12.66 4.90 35.27
N THR A 154 -12.05 3.72 35.21
CA THR A 154 -11.75 2.92 36.41
C THR A 154 -10.89 3.69 37.40
N ARG A 155 -9.89 4.43 36.91
CA ARG A 155 -9.01 5.24 37.75
C ARG A 155 -9.77 6.39 38.42
N LYS A 156 -10.66 7.08 37.70
CA LYS A 156 -11.51 8.14 38.28
C LYS A 156 -12.41 7.58 39.36
N GLU A 157 -13.14 6.51 39.09
CA GLU A 157 -14.04 5.86 40.05
C GLU A 157 -13.29 5.40 41.32
N LYS A 158 -12.11 4.78 41.16
CA LYS A 158 -11.29 4.34 42.30
C LYS A 158 -10.71 5.52 43.08
N THR A 159 -10.31 6.59 42.41
CA THR A 159 -9.81 7.81 43.08
C THR A 159 -10.94 8.48 43.89
N GLU A 160 -12.12 8.66 43.31
CA GLU A 160 -13.29 9.22 43.98
C GLU A 160 -13.74 8.37 45.19
N ALA A 161 -13.72 7.04 45.04
CA ALA A 161 -14.00 6.13 46.15
C ALA A 161 -13.00 6.28 47.31
N VAL A 162 -11.72 6.54 47.02
CA VAL A 162 -10.71 6.81 48.05
C VAL A 162 -10.92 8.17 48.70
N GLU A 163 -11.25 9.20 47.92
CA GLU A 163 -11.51 10.55 48.44
C GLU A 163 -12.75 10.62 49.35
N THR A 164 -13.77 9.81 49.07
CA THR A 164 -15.00 9.73 49.88
C THR A 164 -14.86 8.90 51.17
N LEU A 165 -13.75 8.17 51.33
CA LEU A 165 -13.42 7.41 52.55
C LEU A 165 -12.63 8.24 53.58
N HIS A 166 -12.29 9.49 53.26
CA HIS A 166 -11.58 10.45 54.13
C HIS A 166 -12.49 11.61 54.55
#